data_AF-A0A2G9GIL0-F1
#
_entry.id   AF-A0A2G9GIL0-F1
#
_cell.length_a   1.000
_cell.length_b   1.000
_cell.length_c   1.000
_cell.angle_alpha   90.00
_cell.angle_beta   90.00
_cell.angle_gamma   90.00
#
_symmetry.space_group_name_H-M   'P 1'
#
loop_
_entity.id
_entity.type
_entity.pdbx_description
1 polymer ?
#
loop_
_entity_poly.entity_id
_entity_poly.type
_entity_poly.pdbx_seq_one_letter_code
_entity_poly.pdbx_strand_id
1 'polypeptide(L)'
;MNDLMTKSFLSYMELKKQANFDLEEDRDLESGQLSHKDEDNLSQFFQEVEVIKTDMQEITDLLLDLQTLNEETKSTYSAKILRGLRDRMDSDMVSVLRKAKIVKARLELLDRSNIANRKLSPTYAEGSAVDRTRVSTTNGLRFKLKDIMNGFQTLREKIMSDYKEGLKRRYYNATGEYPSEEHIDNLVSGNGKVEIFEGKTEMIMENKERHEAVMDIWRSLNKLHQVFLDMAVMVETQGEQIEDIERNVAIAGSYISGGTNSLFYAKQMKKEGRKWVCWVWIVGLIIVLVCLVAMLTN
;
A
#
# COMPACT_ATOMS: atom_id res chain seq x y z
N MET A 1 29.28 -9.70 -65.52
CA MET A 1 29.43 -8.79 -64.36
C MET A 1 28.04 -8.22 -64.07
N ASN A 2 27.65 -8.18 -62.79
CA ASN A 2 26.31 -7.80 -62.26
C ASN A 2 25.23 -8.88 -62.31
N ASP A 3 25.13 -9.65 -61.22
CA ASP A 3 23.84 -10.10 -60.67
C ASP A 3 23.93 -10.60 -59.20
N LEU A 4 25.13 -10.68 -58.63
CA LEU A 4 25.30 -11.12 -57.23
C LEU A 4 24.79 -10.09 -56.20
N MET A 5 24.92 -8.79 -56.47
CA MET A 5 24.53 -7.73 -55.53
C MET A 5 23.01 -7.49 -55.51
N THR A 6 22.30 -7.77 -56.61
CA THR A 6 20.85 -7.57 -56.70
C THR A 6 20.09 -8.69 -56.00
N LYS A 7 20.56 -9.94 -56.13
CA LYS A 7 19.94 -11.11 -55.46
C LYS A 7 20.13 -11.09 -53.95
N SER A 8 21.28 -10.63 -53.46
CA SER A 8 21.50 -10.47 -52.01
C SER A 8 20.65 -9.35 -51.42
N PHE A 9 20.48 -8.24 -52.16
CA PHE A 9 19.58 -7.17 -51.74
C PHE A 9 18.10 -7.57 -51.77
N LEU A 10 17.65 -8.27 -52.80
CA LEU A 10 16.28 -8.80 -52.88
C LEU A 10 16.02 -9.83 -51.77
N SER A 11 16.97 -10.72 -51.50
CA SER A 11 16.86 -11.68 -50.39
C SER A 11 16.85 -10.97 -49.03
N TYR A 12 17.66 -9.93 -48.83
CA TYR A 12 17.64 -9.14 -47.60
C TYR A 12 16.33 -8.37 -47.44
N MET A 13 15.78 -7.81 -48.53
CA MET A 13 14.49 -7.12 -48.51
C MET A 13 13.33 -8.09 -48.29
N GLU A 14 13.37 -9.28 -48.87
CA GLU A 14 12.39 -10.35 -48.63
C GLU A 14 12.49 -10.89 -47.20
N LEU A 15 13.70 -11.12 -46.69
CA LEU A 15 13.93 -11.50 -45.29
C LEU A 15 13.47 -10.42 -44.32
N LYS A 16 13.71 -9.14 -44.64
CA LYS A 16 13.23 -8.00 -43.84
C LYS A 16 11.72 -7.84 -43.92
N LYS A 17 11.11 -8.07 -45.08
CA LYS A 17 9.66 -8.04 -45.28
C LYS A 17 8.98 -9.21 -44.58
N GLN A 18 9.57 -10.40 -44.65
CA GLN A 18 9.14 -11.61 -43.93
C GLN A 18 9.30 -11.40 -42.42
N ALA A 19 10.42 -10.83 -41.95
CA ALA A 19 10.61 -10.49 -40.55
C ALA A 19 9.63 -9.43 -40.06
N ASN A 20 9.30 -8.41 -40.88
CA ASN A 20 8.25 -7.44 -40.55
C ASN A 20 6.84 -8.07 -40.55
N PHE A 21 6.55 -9.01 -41.46
CA PHE A 21 5.29 -9.74 -41.48
C PHE A 21 5.16 -10.69 -40.28
N ASP A 22 6.25 -11.35 -39.90
CA ASP A 22 6.34 -12.18 -38.70
C ASP A 22 6.23 -11.31 -37.44
N LEU A 23 6.74 -10.06 -37.43
CA LEU A 23 6.54 -9.09 -36.35
C LEU A 23 5.11 -8.53 -36.27
N GLU A 24 4.36 -8.49 -37.38
CA GLU A 24 2.96 -8.05 -37.41
C GLU A 24 1.97 -9.19 -37.09
N GLU A 25 2.30 -10.45 -37.41
CA GLU A 25 1.50 -11.63 -37.04
C GLU A 25 1.80 -12.16 -35.64
N ASP A 26 3.03 -12.02 -35.15
CA ASP A 26 3.40 -12.29 -33.76
C ASP A 26 3.23 -10.99 -32.98
N ARG A 27 1.98 -10.63 -32.66
CA ARG A 27 1.73 -9.70 -31.56
C ARG A 27 2.48 -10.28 -30.37
N ASP A 28 3.55 -9.59 -30.00
CA ASP A 28 4.48 -9.97 -28.96
C ASP A 28 3.72 -10.11 -27.63
N LEU A 29 3.12 -11.28 -27.43
CA LEU A 29 2.34 -11.68 -26.26
C LEU A 29 3.21 -11.67 -24.99
N GLU A 30 4.53 -11.51 -25.16
CA GLU A 30 5.56 -11.44 -24.13
C GLU A 30 5.82 -10.00 -23.63
N SER A 31 5.27 -8.95 -24.26
CA SER A 31 5.48 -7.55 -23.82
C SER A 31 4.72 -7.17 -22.54
N GLY A 32 3.90 -8.05 -21.94
CA GLY A 32 3.17 -7.75 -20.71
C GLY A 32 2.27 -6.51 -20.82
N GLN A 33 1.78 -6.20 -22.03
CA GLN A 33 0.92 -5.05 -22.26
C GLN A 33 -0.44 -5.32 -21.64
N LEU A 34 -0.79 -4.53 -20.62
CA LEU A 34 -2.11 -4.54 -20.02
C LEU A 34 -3.15 -4.30 -21.12
N SER A 35 -4.24 -5.07 -21.12
CA SER A 35 -5.36 -4.75 -21.99
C SER A 35 -5.88 -3.35 -21.65
N HIS A 36 -6.43 -2.60 -22.61
CA HIS A 36 -7.07 -1.31 -22.33
C HIS A 36 -8.10 -1.41 -21.19
N LYS A 37 -8.78 -2.57 -21.07
CA LYS A 37 -9.71 -2.84 -19.97
C LYS A 37 -9.01 -2.97 -18.60
N ASP A 38 -7.80 -3.52 -18.57
CA ASP A 38 -6.99 -3.68 -17.36
C ASP A 38 -6.39 -2.34 -16.94
N GLU A 39 -5.97 -1.52 -17.91
CA GLU A 39 -5.52 -0.15 -17.69
C GLU A 39 -6.64 0.71 -17.10
N ASP A 40 -7.85 0.67 -17.67
CA ASP A 40 -9.02 1.39 -17.13
C ASP A 40 -9.36 0.93 -15.71
N ASN A 41 -9.31 -0.39 -15.47
CA ASN A 41 -9.61 -1.00 -14.17
C ASN A 41 -8.63 -0.55 -13.07
N LEU A 42 -7.34 -0.59 -13.39
CA LEU A 42 -6.28 -0.18 -12.48
C LEU A 42 -6.24 1.34 -12.32
N SER A 43 -6.55 2.11 -13.35
CA SER A 43 -6.60 3.57 -13.26
C SER A 43 -7.65 4.06 -12.26
N GLN A 44 -8.86 3.50 -12.28
CA GLN A 44 -9.90 3.83 -11.31
C GLN A 44 -9.48 3.44 -9.88
N PHE A 45 -8.86 2.28 -9.73
CA PHE A 45 -8.30 1.83 -8.45
C PHE A 45 -7.22 2.77 -7.92
N PHE A 46 -6.28 3.17 -8.77
CA PHE A 46 -5.19 4.05 -8.36
C PHE A 46 -5.67 5.45 -8.00
N GLN A 47 -6.76 5.95 -8.60
CA GLN A 47 -7.39 7.19 -8.17
C GLN A 47 -7.88 7.11 -6.71
N GLU A 48 -8.53 6.00 -6.33
CA GLU A 48 -8.96 5.79 -4.94
C GLU A 48 -7.75 5.64 -4.00
N VAL A 49 -6.71 4.94 -4.42
CA VAL A 49 -5.45 4.78 -3.68
C VAL A 49 -4.77 6.12 -3.42
N GLU A 50 -4.66 6.99 -4.43
CA GLU A 50 -4.03 8.30 -4.27
C GLU A 50 -4.79 9.18 -3.29
N VAL A 51 -6.12 9.14 -3.32
CA VAL A 51 -6.95 9.84 -2.35
C VAL A 51 -6.71 9.34 -0.91
N ILE A 52 -6.54 8.03 -0.71
CA ILE A 52 -6.17 7.46 0.59
C ILE A 52 -4.76 7.90 1.01
N LYS A 53 -3.79 7.90 0.08
CA LYS A 53 -2.42 8.35 0.36
C LYS A 53 -2.37 9.82 0.77
N THR A 54 -3.16 10.68 0.12
CA THR A 54 -3.25 12.10 0.51
C THR A 54 -3.75 12.24 1.95
N ASP A 55 -4.83 11.55 2.33
CA ASP A 55 -5.31 11.57 3.72
C ASP A 55 -4.25 11.04 4.71
N MET A 56 -3.53 9.96 4.35
CA MET A 56 -2.44 9.42 5.19
C MET A 56 -1.27 10.39 5.34
N GLN A 57 -0.94 11.13 4.27
CA GLN A 57 0.07 12.17 4.32
C GLN A 57 -0.35 13.29 5.27
N GLU A 58 -1.60 13.77 5.18
CA GLU A 58 -2.10 14.80 6.08
C GLU A 58 -2.12 14.33 7.55
N ILE A 59 -2.42 13.05 7.83
CA ILE A 59 -2.29 12.49 9.17
C ILE A 59 -0.82 12.49 9.63
N THR A 60 0.11 12.18 8.73
CA THR A 60 1.55 12.18 9.02
C THR A 60 2.05 13.60 9.34
N ASP A 61 1.60 14.60 8.57
CA ASP A 61 1.94 16.00 8.81
C ASP A 61 1.41 16.46 10.17
N LEU A 62 0.16 16.12 10.50
CA LEU A 62 -0.42 16.41 11.82
C LEU A 62 0.37 15.73 12.96
N LEU A 63 0.86 14.49 12.76
CA LEU A 63 1.72 13.83 13.75
C LEU A 63 3.01 14.61 13.99
N LEU A 64 3.65 15.12 12.93
CA LEU A 64 4.87 15.93 13.03
C LEU A 64 4.60 17.27 13.72
N ASP A 65 3.47 17.91 13.40
CA ASP A 65 3.04 19.14 14.06
C ASP A 65 2.81 18.93 15.56
N LEU A 66 2.15 17.83 15.93
CA LEU A 66 1.94 17.46 17.33
C LEU A 66 3.23 17.16 18.08
N GLN A 67 4.22 16.55 17.42
CA GLN A 67 5.56 16.38 17.99
C GLN A 67 6.23 17.73 18.26
N THR A 68 6.15 18.65 17.30
CA THR A 68 6.68 20.02 17.43
C THR A 68 5.99 20.77 18.57
N LEU A 69 4.65 20.76 18.61
CA LEU A 69 3.85 21.42 19.64
C LEU A 69 4.16 20.86 21.05
N ASN A 70 4.43 19.57 21.16
CA ASN A 70 4.86 18.97 22.43
C ASN A 70 6.23 19.53 22.88
N GLU A 71 7.20 19.66 21.98
CA GLU A 71 8.50 20.27 22.33
C GLU A 71 8.37 21.76 22.69
N GLU A 72 7.51 22.51 22.01
CA GLU A 72 7.21 23.91 22.34
C GLU A 72 6.56 24.05 23.73
N THR A 73 5.71 23.09 24.10
CA THR A 73 5.05 23.05 25.43
C THR A 73 6.06 22.84 26.56
N LYS A 74 7.17 22.15 26.31
CA LYS A 74 8.24 21.96 27.30
C LYS A 74 9.03 23.24 27.57
N SER A 75 9.32 23.99 26.51
CA SER A 75 10.20 25.17 26.55
C SER A 75 9.49 26.47 26.92
N THR A 76 8.17 26.52 26.80
CA THR A 76 7.36 27.69 27.11
C THR A 76 7.16 27.88 28.61
N TYR A 77 7.24 29.12 29.10
CA TYR A 77 6.95 29.53 30.50
C TYR A 77 5.73 30.45 30.64
N SER A 78 5.06 30.78 29.53
CA SER A 78 3.87 31.63 29.54
C SER A 78 2.59 30.81 29.54
N ALA A 79 1.76 30.98 30.56
CA ALA A 79 0.41 30.39 30.67
C ALA A 79 -0.46 30.64 29.43
N LYS A 80 -0.40 31.87 28.88
CA LYS A 80 -1.17 32.24 27.67
C LYS A 80 -0.73 31.45 26.44
N ILE A 81 0.58 31.29 26.26
CA ILE A 81 1.14 30.53 25.12
C ILE A 81 0.81 29.05 25.29
N LEU A 82 0.94 28.49 26.50
CA LEU A 82 0.59 27.09 26.80
C LEU A 82 -0.87 26.78 26.46
N ARG A 83 -1.81 27.69 26.80
CA ARG A 83 -3.21 27.54 26.39
C ARG A 83 -3.38 27.48 24.87
N GLY A 84 -2.73 28.38 24.13
CA GLY A 84 -2.78 28.39 22.67
C GLY A 84 -2.19 27.13 22.03
N LEU A 85 -1.09 26.60 22.57
CA LEU A 85 -0.49 25.34 22.12
C LEU A 85 -1.45 24.16 22.36
N ARG A 86 -2.05 24.09 23.55
CA ARG A 86 -3.05 23.07 23.88
C ARG A 86 -4.23 23.10 22.91
N ASP A 87 -4.81 24.27 22.66
CA ASP A 87 -5.97 24.41 21.78
C ASP A 87 -5.65 23.98 20.34
N ARG A 88 -4.41 24.22 19.87
CA ARG A 88 -3.91 23.69 18.59
C ARG A 88 -3.76 22.18 18.61
N MET A 89 -3.13 21.61 19.64
CA MET A 89 -2.97 20.16 19.78
C MET A 89 -4.31 19.43 19.82
N ASP A 90 -5.32 19.96 20.52
CA ASP A 90 -6.66 19.38 20.54
C ASP A 90 -7.34 19.47 19.16
N SER A 91 -7.20 20.58 18.44
CA SER A 91 -7.69 20.74 17.06
C SER A 91 -7.05 19.72 16.11
N ASP A 92 -5.74 19.52 16.22
CA ASP A 92 -4.99 18.57 15.41
C ASP A 92 -5.43 17.14 15.72
N MET A 93 -5.63 16.80 17.00
CA MET A 93 -6.16 15.50 17.43
C MET A 93 -7.56 15.20 16.86
N VAL A 94 -8.46 16.18 16.87
CA VAL A 94 -9.80 16.03 16.27
C VAL A 94 -9.67 15.79 14.76
N SER A 95 -8.75 16.49 14.10
CA SER A 95 -8.48 16.33 12.67
C SER A 95 -7.93 14.95 12.34
N VAL A 96 -6.94 14.46 13.13
CA VAL A 96 -6.39 13.11 13.02
C VAL A 96 -7.49 12.06 13.20
N LEU A 97 -8.30 12.16 14.25
CA LEU A 97 -9.40 11.22 14.52
C LEU A 97 -10.39 11.14 13.35
N ARG A 98 -10.79 12.28 12.79
CA ARG A 98 -11.70 12.33 11.65
C ARG A 98 -11.07 11.69 10.41
N LYS A 99 -9.82 12.03 10.10
CA LYS A 99 -9.11 11.50 8.93
C LYS A 99 -8.83 10.01 9.04
N ALA A 100 -8.40 9.54 10.20
CA ALA A 100 -8.19 8.11 10.45
C ALA A 100 -9.47 7.29 10.21
N LYS A 101 -10.64 7.80 10.62
CA LYS A 101 -11.94 7.17 10.32
C LYS A 101 -12.27 7.15 8.82
N ILE A 102 -11.94 8.22 8.10
CA ILE A 102 -12.12 8.30 6.64
C ILE A 102 -11.22 7.28 5.94
N VAL A 103 -9.93 7.23 6.30
CA VAL A 103 -8.97 6.28 5.76
C VAL A 103 -9.42 4.84 6.03
N LYS A 104 -9.88 4.54 7.25
CA LYS A 104 -10.47 3.24 7.60
C LYS A 104 -11.60 2.86 6.64
N ALA A 105 -12.59 3.74 6.50
CA ALA A 105 -13.75 3.47 5.66
C ALA A 105 -13.35 3.30 4.18
N ARG A 106 -12.40 4.10 3.68
CA ARG A 106 -11.89 3.99 2.32
C ARG A 106 -11.13 2.68 2.09
N LEU A 107 -10.34 2.21 3.04
CA LEU A 107 -9.68 0.89 2.97
C LEU A 107 -10.69 -0.26 2.92
N GLU A 108 -11.76 -0.22 3.73
CA GLU A 108 -12.83 -1.21 3.69
C GLU A 108 -13.60 -1.19 2.36
N LEU A 109 -13.81 -0.01 1.78
CA LEU A 109 -14.39 0.13 0.45
C LEU A 109 -13.46 -0.44 -0.62
N LEU A 110 -12.15 -0.20 -0.50
CA LEU A 110 -11.14 -0.73 -1.41
C LEU A 110 -11.08 -2.27 -1.36
N ASP A 111 -11.21 -2.86 -0.17
CA ASP A 111 -11.37 -4.32 -0.02
C ASP A 111 -12.59 -4.86 -0.75
N ARG A 112 -13.75 -4.23 -0.52
CA ARG A 112 -15.00 -4.63 -1.19
C ARG A 112 -14.87 -4.48 -2.71
N SER A 113 -14.21 -3.42 -3.15
CA SER A 113 -13.91 -3.15 -4.56
C SER A 113 -13.02 -4.25 -5.15
N ASN A 114 -11.98 -4.69 -4.44
CA ASN A 114 -11.13 -5.81 -4.86
C ASN A 114 -11.90 -7.13 -4.94
N ILE A 115 -12.75 -7.44 -3.96
CA ILE A 115 -13.60 -8.65 -4.00
C ILE A 115 -14.62 -8.58 -5.14
N ALA A 116 -15.21 -7.42 -5.40
CA ALA A 116 -16.15 -7.23 -6.51
C ALA A 116 -15.45 -7.36 -7.86
N ASN A 117 -14.22 -6.85 -7.98
CA ASN A 117 -13.38 -6.93 -9.17
C ASN A 117 -13.19 -8.37 -9.64
N ARG A 118 -12.95 -9.29 -8.70
CA ARG A 118 -12.81 -10.73 -8.95
C ARG A 118 -14.02 -11.36 -9.65
N LYS A 119 -15.21 -10.77 -9.50
CA LYS A 119 -16.47 -11.26 -10.07
C LYS A 119 -16.78 -10.66 -11.44
N LEU A 120 -16.06 -9.62 -11.87
CA LEU A 120 -16.34 -8.93 -13.13
C LEU A 120 -15.93 -9.75 -14.36
N SER A 121 -14.85 -10.52 -14.26
CA SER A 121 -14.30 -11.32 -15.35
C SER A 121 -13.41 -12.44 -14.81
N PRO A 122 -13.36 -13.62 -15.47
CA PRO A 122 -12.37 -14.66 -15.16
C PRO A 122 -10.91 -14.17 -15.22
N THR A 123 -10.63 -13.12 -16.02
CA THR A 123 -9.30 -12.50 -16.11
C THR A 123 -8.87 -11.76 -14.84
N TYR A 124 -9.83 -11.41 -13.96
CA TYR A 124 -9.60 -10.76 -12.68
C TYR A 124 -9.79 -11.70 -11.49
N ALA A 125 -9.87 -13.00 -11.74
CA ALA A 125 -9.97 -14.00 -10.69
C ALA A 125 -8.85 -13.84 -9.64
N GLU A 126 -9.09 -14.38 -8.46
CA GLU A 126 -8.14 -14.35 -7.37
C GLU A 126 -6.75 -14.85 -7.80
N GLY A 127 -5.72 -14.07 -7.48
CA GLY A 127 -4.35 -14.36 -7.86
C GLY A 127 -3.98 -13.97 -9.29
N SER A 128 -4.87 -13.35 -10.07
CA SER A 128 -4.54 -12.72 -11.36
C SER A 128 -3.55 -11.55 -11.19
N ALA A 129 -2.91 -11.10 -12.27
CA ALA A 129 -1.97 -9.97 -12.21
C ALA A 129 -2.63 -8.69 -11.67
N VAL A 130 -3.84 -8.36 -12.15
CA VAL A 130 -4.62 -7.20 -11.68
C VAL A 130 -5.02 -7.38 -10.20
N ASP A 131 -5.54 -8.55 -9.82
CA ASP A 131 -5.91 -8.83 -8.43
C ASP A 131 -4.71 -8.71 -7.47
N ARG A 132 -3.56 -9.30 -7.83
CA ARG A 132 -2.33 -9.21 -7.02
C ARG A 132 -1.86 -7.77 -6.84
N THR A 133 -1.87 -6.97 -7.91
CA THR A 133 -1.52 -5.55 -7.84
C THR A 133 -2.44 -4.80 -6.89
N ARG A 134 -3.76 -5.01 -7.02
CA ARG A 134 -4.76 -4.34 -6.18
C ARG A 134 -4.64 -4.75 -4.71
N VAL A 135 -4.52 -6.05 -4.43
CA VAL A 135 -4.37 -6.60 -3.08
C VAL A 135 -3.07 -6.13 -2.44
N SER A 136 -1.94 -6.23 -3.16
CA SER A 136 -0.63 -5.79 -2.66
C SER A 136 -0.61 -4.29 -2.34
N THR A 137 -1.16 -3.47 -3.23
CA THR A 137 -1.26 -2.01 -3.01
C THR A 137 -2.13 -1.70 -1.79
N THR A 138 -3.28 -2.37 -1.65
CA THR A 138 -4.19 -2.19 -0.51
C THR A 138 -3.51 -2.60 0.81
N ASN A 139 -2.75 -3.70 0.80
CA ASN A 139 -1.94 -4.13 1.95
C ASN A 139 -0.84 -3.14 2.30
N GLY A 140 -0.16 -2.56 1.29
CA GLY A 140 0.82 -1.50 1.51
C GLY A 140 0.23 -0.29 2.23
N LEU A 141 -0.99 0.12 1.87
CA LEU A 141 -1.70 1.20 2.57
C LEU A 141 -2.01 0.82 4.03
N ARG A 142 -2.45 -0.42 4.31
CA ARG A 142 -2.66 -0.87 5.69
C ARG A 142 -1.40 -0.84 6.52
N PHE A 143 -0.29 -1.30 5.94
CA PHE A 143 1.01 -1.26 6.61
C PHE A 143 1.40 0.19 6.93
N LYS A 144 1.24 1.10 5.96
CA LYS A 144 1.53 2.52 6.18
C LYS A 144 0.65 3.14 7.26
N LEU A 145 -0.63 2.78 7.30
CA LEU A 145 -1.54 3.20 8.36
C LEU A 145 -1.04 2.71 9.74
N LYS A 146 -0.67 1.43 9.85
CA LYS A 146 -0.11 0.85 11.08
C LYS A 146 1.17 1.58 11.52
N ASP A 147 2.07 1.90 10.60
CA ASP A 147 3.28 2.68 10.86
C ASP A 147 2.96 4.06 11.45
N ILE A 148 2.02 4.80 10.83
CA ILE A 148 1.54 6.09 11.33
C ILE A 148 0.94 5.93 12.74
N MET A 149 0.14 4.89 12.97
CA MET A 149 -0.50 4.62 14.27
C MET A 149 0.53 4.35 15.37
N ASN A 150 1.60 3.62 15.05
CA ASN A 150 2.73 3.42 15.95
C ASN A 150 3.44 4.74 16.29
N GLY A 151 3.55 5.66 15.32
CA GLY A 151 4.09 6.99 15.56
C GLY A 151 3.33 7.78 16.64
N PHE A 152 1.99 7.73 16.63
CA PHE A 152 1.17 8.33 17.69
C PHE A 152 1.32 7.61 19.03
N GLN A 153 1.47 6.29 19.03
CA GLN A 153 1.74 5.53 20.25
C GLN A 153 3.05 5.99 20.90
N THR A 154 4.12 6.08 20.11
CA THR A 154 5.42 6.58 20.59
C THR A 154 5.32 8.02 21.08
N LEU A 155 4.58 8.89 20.39
CA LEU A 155 4.34 10.25 20.86
C LEU A 155 3.63 10.27 22.21
N ARG A 156 2.58 9.46 22.39
CA ARG A 156 1.83 9.35 23.65
C ARG A 156 2.73 8.92 24.81
N GLU A 157 3.55 7.90 24.60
CA GLU A 157 4.51 7.40 25.59
C GLU A 157 5.53 8.47 25.94
N LYS A 158 6.06 9.17 24.93
CA LYS A 158 7.01 10.27 25.11
C LYS A 158 6.43 11.40 25.96
N ILE A 159 5.22 11.87 25.63
CA ILE A 159 4.53 12.93 26.40
C ILE A 159 4.40 12.54 27.87
N MET A 160 3.97 11.31 28.16
CA MET A 160 3.80 10.83 29.52
C MET A 160 5.14 10.70 30.25
N SER A 161 6.16 10.16 29.58
CA SER A 161 7.52 10.03 30.13
C SER A 161 8.11 11.39 30.48
N ASP A 162 8.05 12.34 29.54
CA ASP A 162 8.55 13.70 29.71
C ASP A 162 7.85 14.40 30.88
N TYR A 163 6.53 14.20 31.01
CA TYR A 163 5.75 14.76 32.09
C TYR A 163 6.15 14.21 33.47
N LYS A 164 6.30 12.88 33.59
CA LYS A 164 6.77 12.22 34.81
C LYS A 164 8.17 12.71 35.21
N GLU A 165 9.07 12.86 34.24
CA GLU A 165 10.41 13.40 34.50
C GLU A 165 10.37 14.85 34.97
N GLY A 166 9.53 15.69 34.34
CA GLY A 166 9.30 17.06 34.76
C GLY A 166 8.80 17.17 36.20
N LEU A 167 7.88 16.28 36.61
CA LEU A 167 7.40 16.19 37.98
C LEU A 167 8.52 15.76 38.96
N LYS A 168 9.32 14.74 38.62
CA LYS A 168 10.45 14.29 39.45
C LYS A 168 11.43 15.41 39.75
N ARG A 169 11.82 16.17 38.71
CA ARG A 169 12.74 17.31 38.85
C ARG A 169 12.15 18.40 39.75
N ARG A 170 10.87 18.73 39.57
CA ARG A 170 10.17 19.74 40.39
C ARG A 170 10.04 19.31 41.85
N TYR A 171 9.73 18.03 42.09
CA TYR A 171 9.67 17.45 43.42
C TYR A 171 11.03 17.58 44.12
N TYR A 172 12.11 17.13 43.48
CA TYR A 172 13.46 17.22 44.03
C TYR A 172 13.85 18.67 44.37
N ASN A 173 13.52 19.63 43.50
CA ASN A 173 13.79 21.05 43.76
C ASN A 173 12.99 21.64 44.93
N ALA A 174 11.84 21.03 45.28
CA ALA A 174 11.00 21.49 46.38
C ALA A 174 11.36 20.80 47.71
N THR A 175 11.71 19.52 47.68
CA THR A 175 11.92 18.68 48.89
C THR A 175 13.38 18.34 49.17
N GLY A 176 14.25 18.38 48.17
CA GLY A 176 15.62 17.89 48.23
C GLY A 176 15.77 16.36 48.10
N GLU A 177 14.66 15.63 47.92
CA GLU A 177 14.63 14.16 47.86
C GLU A 177 14.06 13.67 46.52
N TYR A 178 14.46 12.48 46.09
CA TYR A 178 13.87 11.85 44.90
C TYR A 178 12.56 11.14 45.26
N PRO A 179 11.46 11.39 44.53
CA PRO A 179 10.20 10.71 44.80
C PRO A 179 10.24 9.26 44.31
N SER A 180 9.51 8.37 44.97
CA SER A 180 9.27 7.02 44.47
C SER A 180 8.39 7.05 43.20
N GLU A 181 8.47 6.01 42.37
CA GLU A 181 7.60 5.89 41.18
C GLU A 181 6.12 5.91 41.56
N GLU A 182 5.75 5.23 42.65
CA GLU A 182 4.37 5.21 43.16
C GLU A 182 3.89 6.62 43.53
N HIS A 183 4.77 7.44 44.12
CA HIS A 183 4.43 8.83 44.45
C HIS A 183 4.21 9.68 43.20
N ILE A 184 5.04 9.51 42.17
CA ILE A 184 4.87 10.19 40.87
C ILE A 184 3.59 9.75 40.18
N ASP A 185 3.29 8.45 40.16
CA ASP A 185 2.07 7.93 39.56
C ASP A 185 0.81 8.42 40.28
N ASN A 186 0.87 8.57 41.61
CA ASN A 186 -0.21 9.19 42.38
C ASN A 186 -0.41 10.67 42.03
N LEU A 187 0.67 11.43 41.80
CA LEU A 187 0.61 12.83 41.33
C LEU A 187 0.05 12.94 39.91
N VAL A 188 0.44 12.04 39.01
CA VAL A 188 -0.07 11.94 37.64
C VAL A 188 -1.57 11.61 37.62
N SER A 189 -2.02 10.74 38.53
CA SER A 189 -3.42 10.28 38.61
C SER A 189 -4.36 11.30 39.26
N GLY A 190 -3.84 12.42 39.78
CA GLY A 190 -4.63 13.44 40.48
C GLY A 190 -5.07 13.04 41.90
N ASN A 191 -4.67 11.86 42.37
CA ASN A 191 -4.97 11.34 43.71
C ASN A 191 -3.95 11.82 44.76
N GLY A 192 -2.74 12.18 44.33
CA GLY A 192 -1.75 12.83 45.16
C GLY A 192 -2.02 14.33 45.21
N LYS A 193 -2.22 14.88 46.41
CA LYS A 193 -2.22 16.33 46.56
C LYS A 193 -0.84 16.86 46.18
N VAL A 194 -0.85 17.91 45.37
CA VAL A 194 0.30 18.76 45.02
C VAL A 194 0.72 19.60 46.25
N GLU A 195 0.53 19.09 47.47
CA GLU A 195 0.76 19.74 48.77
C GLU A 195 2.22 20.20 48.92
N ILE A 196 3.15 19.48 48.28
CA ILE A 196 4.59 19.79 48.26
C ILE A 196 4.92 21.13 47.57
N PHE A 197 4.02 21.64 46.73
CA PHE A 197 4.21 22.91 46.05
C PHE A 197 3.50 24.08 46.74
N GLU A 198 2.78 23.84 47.84
CA GLU A 198 1.90 24.82 48.53
C GLU A 198 2.61 26.08 49.04
N GLY A 199 3.93 26.07 49.18
CA GLY A 199 4.72 27.22 49.64
C GLY A 199 4.97 28.33 48.61
N LYS A 200 4.70 28.10 47.31
CA LYS A 200 4.89 29.11 46.24
C LYS A 200 3.66 29.18 45.33
N THR A 201 2.70 30.05 45.67
CA THR A 201 1.40 30.20 44.98
C THR A 201 1.51 30.32 43.46
N GLU A 202 2.49 31.05 42.93
CA GLU A 202 2.70 31.17 41.47
C GLU A 202 3.15 29.85 40.83
N MET A 203 3.99 29.09 41.52
CA MET A 203 4.52 27.81 41.03
C MET A 203 3.45 26.71 41.00
N ILE A 204 2.47 26.77 41.90
CA ILE A 204 1.32 25.86 41.95
C ILE A 204 0.40 26.09 40.76
N MET A 205 0.07 27.36 40.47
CA MET A 205 -0.88 27.69 39.41
C MET A 205 -0.33 27.33 38.03
N GLU A 206 0.94 27.64 37.77
CA GLU A 206 1.61 27.23 36.52
C GLU A 206 1.69 25.69 36.40
N ASN A 207 1.98 24.98 37.49
CA ASN A 207 2.08 23.53 37.48
C ASN A 207 0.72 22.85 37.24
N LYS A 208 -0.36 23.41 37.80
CA LYS A 208 -1.72 22.92 37.59
C LYS A 208 -2.17 23.12 36.14
N GLU A 209 -1.94 24.30 35.56
CA GLU A 209 -2.28 24.57 34.16
C GLU A 209 -1.50 23.67 33.19
N ARG A 210 -0.20 23.44 33.46
CA ARG A 210 0.60 22.47 32.68
C ARG A 210 0.11 21.03 32.86
N HIS A 211 -0.23 20.61 34.08
CA HIS A 211 -0.76 19.26 34.34
C HIS A 211 -2.06 19.04 33.56
N GLU A 212 -3.02 19.96 33.65
CA GLU A 212 -4.28 19.88 32.93
C GLU A 212 -4.05 19.80 31.42
N ALA A 213 -3.18 20.66 30.86
CA ALA A 213 -2.87 20.65 29.43
C ALA A 213 -2.28 19.30 28.97
N VAL A 214 -1.28 18.77 29.68
CA VAL A 214 -0.67 17.47 29.35
C VAL A 214 -1.68 16.34 29.45
N MET A 215 -2.53 16.34 30.48
CA MET A 215 -3.55 15.31 30.67
C MET A 215 -4.66 15.36 29.61
N ASP A 216 -5.05 16.55 29.17
CA ASP A 216 -6.01 16.73 28.07
C ASP A 216 -5.45 16.14 26.77
N ILE A 217 -4.22 16.49 26.41
CA ILE A 217 -3.51 15.94 25.23
C ILE A 217 -3.40 14.42 25.33
N TRP A 218 -2.98 13.91 26.48
CA TRP A 218 -2.84 12.47 26.70
C TRP A 218 -4.19 11.75 26.56
N ARG A 219 -5.27 12.32 27.09
CA ARG A 219 -6.63 11.78 26.93
C ARG A 219 -7.08 11.78 25.47
N SER A 220 -6.77 12.84 24.71
CA SER A 220 -7.04 12.94 23.27
C SER A 220 -6.27 11.87 22.47
N LEU A 221 -4.97 11.68 22.75
CA LEU A 221 -4.16 10.59 22.19
C LEU A 221 -4.66 9.21 22.57
N ASN A 222 -5.17 9.04 23.79
CA ASN A 222 -5.72 7.77 24.24
C ASN A 222 -7.02 7.40 23.52
N LYS A 223 -7.89 8.38 23.22
CA LYS A 223 -9.07 8.17 22.37
C LYS A 223 -8.67 7.75 20.96
N LEU A 224 -7.63 8.37 20.40
CA LEU A 224 -7.08 7.97 19.11
C LEU A 224 -6.57 6.52 19.13
N HIS A 225 -5.85 6.14 20.18
CA HIS A 225 -5.38 4.77 20.37
C HIS A 225 -6.54 3.74 20.41
N GLN A 226 -7.69 4.07 21.01
CA GLN A 226 -8.85 3.18 20.98
C GLN A 226 -9.38 2.96 19.55
N VAL A 227 -9.50 4.02 18.75
CA VAL A 227 -9.88 3.90 17.33
C VAL A 227 -8.84 3.08 16.55
N PHE A 228 -7.58 3.16 16.96
CA PHE A 228 -6.49 2.40 16.36
C PHE A 228 -6.56 0.90 16.65
N LEU A 229 -7.00 0.51 17.84
CA LEU A 229 -7.27 -0.90 18.16
C LEU A 229 -8.40 -1.47 17.29
N ASP A 230 -9.45 -0.69 17.01
CA ASP A 230 -10.53 -1.09 16.10
C ASP A 230 -10.07 -1.24 14.63
N MET A 231 -8.93 -0.63 14.28
CA MET A 231 -8.29 -0.77 12.97
C MET A 231 -7.26 -1.90 12.95
N ALA A 232 -6.66 -2.26 14.09
CA ALA A 232 -5.70 -3.36 14.17
C ALA A 232 -6.30 -4.70 13.68
N VAL A 233 -7.59 -4.94 13.93
CA VAL A 233 -8.32 -6.11 13.41
C VAL A 233 -8.30 -6.16 11.87
N MET A 234 -8.40 -5.02 11.20
CA MET A 234 -8.34 -4.94 9.73
C MET A 234 -6.94 -5.25 9.20
N VAL A 235 -5.90 -4.94 9.97
CA VAL A 235 -4.50 -5.19 9.59
C VAL A 235 -4.10 -6.64 9.89
N GLU A 236 -4.60 -7.23 10.96
CA GLU A 236 -4.26 -8.58 11.41
C GLU A 236 -4.95 -9.69 10.58
N THR A 237 -6.19 -9.45 10.13
CA THR A 237 -6.93 -10.40 9.27
C THR A 237 -6.30 -10.66 7.89
N GLN A 238 -5.33 -9.85 7.46
CA GLN A 238 -4.62 -10.02 6.19
C GLN A 238 -3.10 -10.25 6.38
N GLY A 239 -2.65 -10.47 7.62
CA GLY A 239 -1.25 -10.51 8.03
C GLY A 239 -0.41 -11.72 7.56
N GLU A 240 -0.98 -12.66 6.81
CA GLU A 240 -0.24 -13.87 6.38
C GLU A 240 0.47 -13.72 5.02
N GLN A 241 0.38 -12.56 4.36
CA GLN A 241 0.99 -12.34 3.02
C GLN A 241 1.70 -10.98 2.89
N ILE A 242 2.30 -10.45 3.96
CA ILE A 242 2.95 -9.12 3.92
C ILE A 242 4.44 -9.18 3.58
N GLU A 243 5.11 -10.32 3.73
CA GLU A 243 6.48 -10.47 3.24
C GLU A 243 6.52 -11.61 2.25
N ASP A 244 6.65 -11.24 0.99
CA ASP A 244 7.61 -11.88 0.11
C ASP A 244 7.49 -11.24 -1.28
N ILE A 245 8.38 -10.28 -1.56
CA ILE A 245 8.78 -10.02 -2.96
C ILE A 245 9.11 -11.36 -3.64
N GLU A 246 9.70 -12.29 -2.89
CA GLU A 246 10.00 -13.67 -3.30
C GLU A 246 8.76 -14.51 -3.69
N ARG A 247 7.60 -14.28 -3.08
CA ARG A 247 6.34 -15.01 -3.30
C ARG A 247 5.61 -14.39 -4.46
N ASN A 248 5.60 -13.06 -4.54
CA ASN A 248 5.10 -12.38 -5.73
C ASN A 248 5.94 -12.73 -6.97
N VAL A 249 7.27 -12.86 -6.82
CA VAL A 249 8.19 -13.32 -7.88
C VAL A 249 8.04 -14.82 -8.15
N ALA A 250 7.87 -15.67 -7.13
CA ALA A 250 7.67 -17.12 -7.29
C ALA A 250 6.32 -17.45 -7.93
N ILE A 251 5.25 -16.71 -7.58
CA ILE A 251 3.93 -16.83 -8.19
C ILE A 251 3.95 -16.26 -9.62
N ALA A 252 4.66 -15.15 -9.87
CA ALA A 252 4.87 -14.67 -11.23
C ALA A 252 5.66 -15.68 -12.08
N GLY A 253 6.70 -16.30 -11.52
CA GLY A 253 7.50 -17.35 -12.15
C GLY A 253 6.68 -18.60 -12.47
N SER A 254 5.79 -19.03 -11.57
CA SER A 254 4.92 -20.18 -11.82
C SER A 254 3.86 -19.91 -12.89
N TYR A 255 3.29 -18.70 -12.96
CA TYR A 255 2.38 -18.28 -14.03
C TYR A 255 3.07 -18.20 -15.40
N ILE A 256 4.30 -17.66 -15.47
CA ILE A 256 5.10 -17.63 -16.71
C ILE A 256 5.47 -19.05 -17.16
N SER A 257 5.82 -19.93 -16.23
CA SER A 257 6.10 -21.35 -16.52
C SER A 257 4.86 -22.09 -17.07
N GLY A 258 3.68 -21.86 -16.50
CA GLY A 258 2.42 -22.42 -17.02
C GLY A 258 2.04 -21.88 -18.40
N GLY A 259 2.23 -20.56 -18.63
CA GLY A 259 1.99 -19.90 -19.91
C GLY A 259 2.95 -20.35 -21.01
N THR A 260 4.24 -20.49 -20.70
CA THR A 260 5.25 -20.98 -21.65
C THR A 260 5.01 -22.44 -22.02
N ASN A 261 4.59 -23.28 -21.07
CA ASN A 261 4.30 -24.69 -21.33
C ASN A 261 3.06 -24.84 -22.24
N SER A 262 2.00 -24.06 -22.00
CA SER A 262 0.81 -24.05 -22.87
C SER A 262 1.10 -23.51 -24.28
N LEU A 263 1.97 -22.50 -24.42
CA LEU A 263 2.48 -22.03 -25.72
C LEU A 263 3.33 -23.09 -26.44
N PHE A 264 4.18 -23.82 -25.70
CA PHE A 264 4.98 -24.92 -26.25
C PHE A 264 4.09 -26.02 -26.85
N TYR A 265 3.09 -26.48 -26.09
CA TYR A 265 2.12 -27.47 -26.58
C TYR A 265 1.30 -26.94 -27.76
N ALA A 266 0.85 -25.69 -27.73
CA ALA A 266 0.12 -25.08 -28.85
C ALA A 266 0.97 -25.01 -30.14
N LYS A 267 2.27 -24.65 -30.02
CA LYS A 267 3.20 -24.62 -31.16
C LYS A 267 3.48 -26.02 -31.71
N GLN A 268 3.58 -27.02 -30.83
CA GLN A 268 3.73 -28.42 -31.22
C GLN A 268 2.49 -28.93 -31.97
N MET A 269 1.29 -28.64 -31.46
CA MET A 269 0.02 -28.98 -32.13
C MET A 269 -0.12 -28.27 -33.50
N LYS A 270 0.25 -26.99 -33.61
CA LYS A 270 0.25 -26.26 -34.90
C LYS A 270 1.21 -26.88 -35.92
N LYS A 271 2.38 -27.36 -35.47
CA LYS A 271 3.37 -28.02 -36.34
C LYS A 271 2.88 -29.37 -36.86
N GLU A 272 2.14 -30.12 -36.04
CA GLU A 272 1.53 -31.39 -36.44
C GLU A 272 0.32 -31.19 -37.37
N GLY A 273 -0.50 -30.16 -37.13
CA GLY A 273 -1.60 -29.78 -38.01
C GLY A 273 -1.15 -29.42 -39.44
N ARG A 274 -0.01 -28.73 -39.60
CA ARG A 274 0.56 -28.42 -40.92
C ARG A 274 0.92 -29.66 -41.74
N LYS A 275 1.38 -30.74 -41.08
CA LYS A 275 1.67 -32.01 -41.77
C LYS A 275 0.39 -32.65 -42.29
N TRP A 276 -0.68 -32.62 -41.50
CA TRP A 276 -1.99 -33.12 -41.88
C TRP A 276 -2.58 -32.37 -43.08
N VAL A 277 -2.49 -31.04 -43.10
CA VAL A 277 -2.96 -30.22 -44.24
C VAL A 277 -2.19 -30.56 -45.53
N CYS A 278 -0.88 -30.83 -45.42
CA CYS A 278 -0.07 -31.23 -46.58
C CYS A 278 -0.49 -32.59 -47.14
N TRP A 279 -0.79 -33.56 -46.26
CA TRP A 279 -1.33 -34.86 -46.66
C TRP A 279 -2.68 -34.75 -47.37
N VAL A 280 -3.58 -33.90 -46.88
CA VAL A 280 -4.88 -33.65 -47.51
C VAL A 280 -4.71 -33.07 -48.92
N TRP A 281 -3.78 -32.14 -49.12
CA TRP A 281 -3.48 -31.57 -50.44
C TRP A 281 -2.91 -32.60 -51.42
N ILE A 282 -1.99 -33.47 -50.98
CA ILE A 282 -1.41 -34.53 -51.81
C ILE A 282 -2.49 -35.51 -52.27
N VAL A 283 -3.36 -35.95 -51.36
CA VAL A 283 -4.48 -36.84 -51.69
C VAL A 283 -5.44 -36.18 -52.68
N GLY A 284 -5.77 -34.91 -52.49
CA GLY A 284 -6.61 -34.15 -53.43
C GLY A 284 -6.00 -34.08 -54.83
N LEU A 285 -4.69 -33.86 -54.93
CA LEU A 285 -3.98 -33.76 -56.21
C LEU A 285 -3.96 -35.11 -56.96
N ILE A 286 -3.80 -36.22 -56.23
CA ILE A 286 -3.89 -37.57 -56.80
C ILE A 286 -5.28 -37.85 -57.37
N ILE A 287 -6.35 -37.48 -56.65
CA ILE A 287 -7.73 -37.66 -57.11
C ILE A 287 -7.98 -36.90 -58.42
N VAL A 288 -7.54 -35.63 -58.49
CA VAL A 288 -7.66 -34.81 -59.70
C VAL A 288 -6.91 -35.43 -60.89
N LEU A 289 -5.69 -35.93 -60.68
CA LEU A 289 -4.91 -36.63 -61.70
C LEU A 289 -5.62 -37.87 -62.25
N VAL A 290 -6.19 -38.70 -61.37
CA VAL A 290 -6.96 -39.89 -61.77
C VAL A 290 -8.18 -39.51 -62.60
N CYS A 291 -8.91 -38.46 -62.19
CA CYS A 291 -10.06 -37.95 -62.95
C CYS A 291 -9.66 -37.43 -64.35
N LEU A 292 -8.53 -36.72 -64.45
CA LEU A 292 -8.04 -36.19 -65.74
C LEU A 292 -7.61 -37.31 -66.68
N VAL A 293 -6.93 -38.35 -66.18
CA VAL A 293 -6.55 -39.51 -66.99
C VAL A 293 -7.80 -40.22 -67.49
N ALA A 294 -8.78 -40.49 -66.62
CA ALA A 294 -10.04 -41.16 -67.01
C ALA A 294 -10.88 -40.38 -68.03
N MET A 295 -10.78 -39.05 -68.05
CA MET A 295 -11.40 -38.19 -69.06
C MET A 295 -10.65 -38.19 -70.41
N LEU A 296 -9.34 -38.45 -70.41
CA LEU A 296 -8.51 -38.49 -71.62
C LEU A 296 -8.48 -39.88 -72.28
N THR A 297 -8.76 -40.95 -71.53
CA THR A 297 -8.87 -42.33 -72.05
C THR A 297 -10.29 -42.75 -72.43
N ASN A 298 -11.31 -41.94 -72.14
CA ASN A 298 -12.68 -42.09 -72.69
C ASN A 298 -12.88 -41.16 -73.89
#